data_AF-A0A095B336-F1
#
_entry.id   AF-A0A095B336-F1
#
_cell.length_a   1.000
_cell.length_b   1.000
_cell.length_c   1.000
_cell.angle_alpha   90.00
_cell.angle_beta   90.00
_cell.angle_gamma   90.00
#
_symmetry.space_group_name_H-M   'P 1'
#
loop_
_entity.id
_entity.type
_entity.pdbx_description
1 polymer ?
#
loop_
_entity_poly.entity_id
_entity_poly.type
_entity_poly.pdbx_seq_one_letter_code
_entity_poly.pdbx_strand_id
1 'polypeptide(L)'
;IVSGTFERLVDNKDIYPKFSFTFYGSKVINFRILTTGRIEMYDENYLGVVRNYVRSGYYVKTDISNERELLAVRMSYYPVAGGKNSYGS
;
A
#
# COMPACT_ATOMS: atom_id res chain seq x y z
N ILE A 1 2.54 -15.17 6.50
CA ILE A 1 3.62 -14.55 5.69
C ILE A 1 3.28 -14.81 4.24
N VAL A 2 3.17 -13.77 3.39
CA VAL A 2 2.93 -13.95 1.95
C VAL A 2 4.28 -14.21 1.29
N SER A 3 4.42 -15.36 0.62
CA SER A 3 5.58 -15.70 -0.21
C SER A 3 5.30 -15.31 -1.65
N GLY A 4 6.15 -14.46 -2.25
CA GLY A 4 6.00 -13.98 -3.62
C GLY A 4 7.07 -12.98 -3.99
N THR A 5 7.12 -12.58 -5.27
CA THR A 5 8.03 -11.53 -5.73
C THR A 5 7.44 -10.17 -5.36
N PHE A 6 8.25 -9.34 -4.70
CA PHE A 6 7.88 -7.99 -4.32
C PHE A 6 8.69 -6.99 -5.11
N GLU A 7 8.01 -6.09 -5.80
CA GLU A 7 8.62 -4.97 -6.50
C GLU A 7 8.56 -3.73 -5.62
N ARG A 8 9.68 -2.99 -5.54
CA ARG A 8 9.69 -1.69 -4.88
C ARG A 8 8.80 -0.71 -5.64
N LEU A 9 7.86 -0.10 -4.94
CA LEU A 9 7.09 1.01 -5.46
C LEU A 9 7.91 2.31 -5.37
N VAL A 10 8.22 2.90 -6.51
CA VAL A 10 8.89 4.21 -6.61
C VAL A 10 7.92 5.36 -6.87
N ASP A 11 6.85 5.07 -7.62
CA ASP A 11 5.76 6.00 -7.96
C ASP A 11 4.41 5.34 -7.69
N ASN A 12 3.33 6.12 -7.62
CA ASN A 12 1.98 5.56 -7.49
C ASN A 12 1.68 4.64 -8.69
N LYS A 13 1.08 3.48 -8.44
CA LYS A 13 0.85 2.45 -9.46
C LYS A 13 -0.61 2.03 -9.50
N ASP A 14 -1.18 2.06 -10.70
CA ASP A 14 -2.49 1.50 -11.00
C ASP A 14 -2.36 0.00 -11.31
N ILE A 15 -3.23 -0.79 -10.70
CA ILE A 15 -3.24 -2.26 -10.79
C ILE A 15 -4.65 -2.72 -11.12
N TYR A 16 -4.78 -3.38 -12.28
CA TYR A 16 -5.99 -4.11 -12.64
C TYR A 16 -5.89 -5.52 -12.05
N PRO A 17 -6.77 -5.89 -11.09
CA PRO A 17 -6.66 -7.17 -10.41
C PRO A 17 -6.97 -8.32 -11.37
N LYS A 18 -6.18 -9.39 -11.25
CA LYS A 18 -6.40 -10.64 -12.00
C LYS A 18 -7.44 -11.56 -11.36
N PHE A 19 -7.86 -11.22 -10.14
CA PHE A 19 -8.89 -11.90 -9.36
C PHE A 19 -10.11 -11.01 -9.19
N SER A 20 -11.27 -11.61 -8.92
CA SER A 20 -12.48 -10.84 -8.61
C SER A 20 -12.44 -10.36 -7.16
N PHE A 21 -12.67 -9.05 -6.97
CA PHE A 21 -12.77 -8.43 -5.66
C PHE A 21 -13.99 -7.51 -5.62
N THR A 22 -14.75 -7.56 -4.52
CA THR A 22 -15.92 -6.71 -4.30
C THR A 22 -15.76 -5.91 -3.02
N PHE A 23 -16.21 -4.65 -3.06
CA PHE A 23 -16.22 -3.74 -1.91
C PHE A 23 -17.62 -3.16 -1.77
N TYR A 24 -18.30 -3.51 -0.67
CA TYR A 24 -19.71 -3.13 -0.42
C TYR A 24 -20.66 -3.43 -1.60
N GLY A 25 -20.47 -4.58 -2.27
CA GLY A 25 -21.30 -5.00 -3.39
C GLY A 25 -20.86 -4.47 -4.76
N SER A 26 -19.99 -3.46 -4.82
CA SER A 26 -19.40 -2.98 -6.07
C SER A 26 -18.18 -3.80 -6.46
N LYS A 27 -18.07 -4.14 -7.75
CA LYS A 27 -16.89 -4.84 -8.30
C LYS A 27 -15.74 -3.85 -8.46
N VAL A 28 -14.61 -4.11 -7.81
CA VAL A 28 -13.40 -3.31 -7.96
C VAL A 28 -12.70 -3.73 -9.26
N ILE A 29 -12.46 -2.77 -10.15
CA ILE A 29 -11.79 -3.00 -11.44
C ILE A 29 -10.35 -2.44 -11.44
N ASN A 30 -10.03 -1.55 -10.50
CA ASN A 30 -8.72 -0.93 -10.38
C ASN A 30 -8.36 -0.68 -8.91
N PHE A 31 -7.11 -0.96 -8.57
CA PHE A 31 -6.46 -0.54 -7.35
C PHE A 31 -5.36 0.47 -7.67
N ARG A 32 -5.42 1.66 -7.07
CA ARG A 32 -4.31 2.62 -7.10
C ARG A 32 -3.52 2.52 -5.82
N ILE A 33 -2.27 2.08 -5.92
CA ILE A 33 -1.38 1.93 -4.77
C ILE A 33 -0.45 3.13 -4.71
N LEU A 34 -0.52 3.88 -3.61
CA LEU A 34 0.34 5.04 -3.41
C LEU A 34 1.66 4.62 -2.76
N THR A 35 2.70 5.42 -2.97
CA THR A 35 4.03 5.23 -2.32
C THR A 35 3.95 5.19 -0.80
N THR A 36 2.90 5.78 -0.22
CA THR A 36 2.59 5.74 1.22
C THR A 36 1.94 4.42 1.68
N GLY A 37 1.79 3.41 0.81
CA GLY A 37 1.13 2.14 1.11
C GLY A 37 -0.40 2.23 1.21
N ARG A 38 -0.99 3.36 0.81
CA ARG A 38 -2.45 3.51 0.69
C ARG A 38 -2.93 2.76 -0.55
N ILE A 39 -4.04 2.05 -0.42
CA ILE A 39 -4.71 1.34 -1.50
C ILE A 39 -6.04 2.05 -1.76
N GLU A 40 -6.16 2.75 -2.87
CA GLU A 40 -7.42 3.34 -3.33
C GLU A 40 -8.10 2.35 -4.30
N MET A 41 -9.42 2.19 -4.16
CA MET A 41 -10.22 1.21 -4.89
C MET A 41 -11.20 1.94 -5.80
N TYR A 42 -11.30 1.47 -7.05
CA TYR A 42 -12.13 2.08 -8.07
C TYR A 42 -12.96 1.04 -8.81
N ASP A 43 -14.20 1.42 -9.13
CA ASP A 43 -14.89 0.97 -10.32
C ASP A 43 -14.67 2.02 -11.43
N GLU A 44 -15.71 2.47 -12.13
CA GLU A 44 -15.64 3.67 -12.98
C GLU A 44 -15.47 4.96 -12.15
N ASN A 45 -15.74 4.89 -10.85
CA ASN A 45 -15.65 5.94 -9.85
C ASN A 45 -14.81 5.49 -8.63
N TYR A 46 -14.48 6.44 -7.75
CA TYR A 46 -13.82 6.13 -6.49
C TYR A 46 -14.79 5.41 -5.53
N LEU A 47 -14.39 4.23 -5.06
CA LEU A 47 -15.19 3.41 -4.13
C LEU A 47 -14.75 3.56 -2.68
N GLY A 48 -13.44 3.66 -2.44
CA GLY A 48 -12.93 3.68 -1.07
C GLY A 48 -11.43 3.51 -0.97
N VAL A 49 -10.96 3.37 0.26
CA VAL A 49 -9.53 3.31 0.57
C VAL A 49 -9.22 2.38 1.73
N VAL A 50 -8.21 1.53 1.55
CA VAL A 50 -7.54 0.83 2.65
C VAL A 50 -6.29 1.63 3.04
N ARG A 51 -6.20 2.01 4.31
CA ARG A 51 -5.08 2.78 4.86
C ARG A 51 -4.43 1.98 5.97
N ASN A 52 -3.12 1.78 5.85
CA ASN A 52 -2.29 1.42 6.99
C ASN A 52 -1.75 2.72 7.58
N TYR A 53 -2.30 3.13 8.74
CA TYR A 53 -1.83 4.32 9.44
C TYR A 53 -0.81 3.93 10.51
N VAL A 54 0.44 4.31 10.31
CA VAL A 54 1.49 4.25 11.34
C VAL A 54 2.06 5.66 11.50
N ARG A 55 1.66 6.35 12.56
CA ARG A 55 2.14 7.70 12.90
C ARG A 55 3.60 7.60 13.33
N SER A 56 4.52 8.08 12.50
CA SER A 56 5.93 8.16 12.91
C SER A 56 6.76 9.10 12.02
N GLY A 57 7.86 9.61 12.57
CA GLY A 57 8.93 10.26 11.80
C GLY A 57 9.86 9.26 11.13
N TYR A 58 9.32 8.16 10.58
CA TYR A 58 10.07 7.10 9.91
C TYR A 58 9.99 7.25 8.39
N TYR A 59 11.08 6.90 7.70
CA TYR A 59 11.07 6.72 6.26
C TYR A 59 10.30 5.43 5.92
N VAL A 60 9.39 5.51 4.94
CA VAL A 60 8.54 4.38 4.54
C VAL A 60 8.98 3.86 3.17
N LYS A 61 9.14 2.54 3.07
CA LYS A 61 9.32 1.82 1.80
C LYS A 61 8.10 0.95 1.57
N THR A 62 7.49 1.08 0.40
CA THR A 62 6.33 0.28 -0.01
C THR A 62 6.78 -0.68 -1.11
N ASP A 63 6.54 -1.97 -0.91
CA ASP A 63 6.69 -2.98 -1.95
C ASP A 63 5.33 -3.59 -2.28
N ILE A 64 5.11 -3.96 -3.54
CA ILE A 64 3.87 -4.58 -4.00
C ILE A 64 4.17 -5.95 -4.60
N SER A 65 3.29 -6.91 -4.36
CA SER A 65 3.20 -8.16 -5.09
C SER A 65 1.78 -8.30 -5.66
N ASN A 66 1.65 -8.54 -6.96
CA ASN A 66 0.38 -8.72 -7.65
C ASN A 66 0.37 -10.07 -8.36
N GLU A 67 0.12 -11.11 -7.59
CA GLU A 67 0.01 -12.47 -8.08
C GLU A 67 -1.41 -12.75 -8.58
N ARG A 68 -1.62 -13.91 -9.23
CA ARG A 68 -2.91 -14.24 -9.86
C ARG A 68 -4.11 -14.17 -8.89
N GLU A 69 -3.91 -14.58 -7.65
CA GLU A 69 -4.99 -14.73 -6.66
C GLU A 69 -4.91 -13.71 -5.52
N LEU A 70 -3.84 -12.90 -5.46
CA LEU A 70 -3.57 -12.04 -4.32
C LEU A 70 -2.83 -10.76 -4.72
N LEU A 71 -3.34 -9.64 -4.22
CA LEU A 71 -2.62 -8.37 -4.17
C LEU A 71 -2.12 -8.15 -2.74
N ALA A 72 -0.80 -8.01 -2.58
CA ALA A 72 -0.17 -7.73 -1.29
C ALA A 72 0.63 -6.43 -1.36
N VAL A 73 0.45 -5.59 -0.34
CA VAL A 73 1.23 -4.37 -0.13
C VAL A 73 2.00 -4.52 1.17
N ARG A 74 3.32 -4.38 1.11
CA ARG A 74 4.22 -4.47 2.26
C ARG A 74 4.83 -3.11 2.53
N MET A 75 4.75 -2.65 3.78
CA MET A 75 5.37 -1.41 4.23
C MET A 75 6.49 -1.73 5.21
N SER A 76 7.66 -1.13 4.97
CA SER A 76 8.83 -1.21 5.84
C SER A 76 9.17 0.19 6.35
N TYR A 77 9.30 0.34 7.67
CA TYR A 77 9.56 1.62 8.34
C TYR A 77 11.00 1.67 8.85
N TYR A 78 11.68 2.81 8.65
CA TYR A 78 13.06 3.01 9.06
C TYR A 78 13.21 4.31 9.87
N PRO A 79 13.95 4.30 10.99
CA PRO A 79 14.44 5.51 11.65
C PRO A 79 15.01 6.50 10.65
N VAL A 80 14.60 7.77 10.72
CA VAL A 80 15.31 8.84 10.01
C VAL A 80 16.66 9.01 10.69
N ALA A 81 17.73 8.60 10.03
CA ALA A 81 19.09 8.81 10.52
C ALA A 81 19.37 10.32 10.57
N GLY A 82 19.48 10.87 11.78
CA GLY A 82 19.70 12.31 12.02
C GLY A 82 18.75 12.94 13.04
N GLY A 83 17.69 12.25 13.47
CA GLY A 83 16.88 12.70 14.60
C GLY A 83 17.64 12.49 15.91
N LYS A 84 18.31 13.54 16.42
CA LYS A 84 18.62 13.60 17.85
C LYS A 84 17.31 13.29 18.59
N ASN A 85 17.32 12.25 19.41
CA ASN A 85 16.26 12.00 20.37
C ASN A 85 16.26 13.16 21.37
N SER A 86 15.57 14.25 21.05
CA SER A 86 15.16 15.25 22.03
C SER A 86 13.80 14.85 22.58
N TYR A 87 13.78 13.71 23.28
CA TYR A 87 12.85 13.55 24.40
C TYR A 87 13.65 13.95 25.64
N GLY A 88 13.59 15.25 25.95
CA GLY A 88 13.89 15.70 27.29
C GLY A 88 12.81 15.16 28.23
N SER A 89 13.26 14.54 29.31
CA SER A 89 12.56 14.44 30.58
C SER A 89 13.63 14.36 31.65
#